data_AF-A0A972IYM4-F1
#
_entry.id   AF-A0A972IYM4-F1
#
_cell.length_a   1.000
_cell.length_b   1.000
_cell.length_c   1.000
_cell.angle_alpha   90.00
_cell.angle_beta   90.00
_cell.angle_gamma   90.00
#
_symmetry.space_group_name_H-M   'P 1'
#
loop_
_entity.id
_entity.type
_entity.pdbx_description
1 polymer ?
#
loop_
_entity_poly.entity_id
_entity_poly.type
_entity_poly.pdbx_seq_one_letter_code
_entity_poly.pdbx_strand_id
1 'polypeptide(L)'
;AIMIEGQQYIEQIRRANNIIPDPIVSEKLAYLEQVSTNIFRRVSTNPARLPEIRRYMNYYLPTTVKLVEAYAEADAHSVRGENIDATKQQISESLDLINGAFAKLLDQLYARDSMTIGSEITAMEQMLRGDGLAGDDIHDD
;
A
#
# COMPACT_ATOMS: atom_id res chain seq x y z
N ALA A 1 17.17 8.14 -2.62
CA ALA A 1 16.47 9.29 -2.00
C ALA A 1 15.00 8.95 -1.73
N ILE A 2 14.13 8.92 -2.75
CA ILE A 2 12.67 8.72 -2.59
C ILE A 2 12.29 7.42 -1.85
N MET A 3 12.93 6.29 -2.17
CA MET A 3 12.63 5.02 -1.49
C MET A 3 13.07 4.99 -0.02
N ILE A 4 14.13 5.73 0.34
CA ILE A 4 14.60 5.85 1.72
C ILE A 4 13.62 6.68 2.54
N GLU A 5 13.17 7.81 1.98
CA GLU A 5 12.14 8.67 2.59
C GLU A 5 10.84 7.90 2.82
N GLY A 6 10.45 7.07 1.84
CA GLY A 6 9.32 6.16 1.97
C GLY A 6 9.39 5.20 3.14
N GLN A 7 10.56 4.60 3.35
CA GLN A 7 10.79 3.71 4.48
C GLN A 7 10.73 4.47 5.81
N GLN A 8 11.23 5.71 5.85
CA GLN A 8 11.13 6.56 7.03
C GLN A 8 9.67 6.89 7.40
N TYR A 9 8.78 7.07 6.41
CA TYR A 9 7.35 7.27 6.68
C TYR A 9 6.69 6.02 7.26
N ILE A 10 7.03 4.82 6.78
CA ILE A 10 6.53 3.56 7.36
C ILE A 10 6.98 3.41 8.81
N GLU A 11 8.25 3.74 9.10
CA GLU A 11 8.75 3.71 10.47
C GLU A 11 8.05 4.73 11.38
N GLN A 12 7.69 5.91 10.87
CA GLN A 12 6.90 6.90 11.61
C GLN A 12 5.51 6.36 11.96
N ILE A 13 4.82 5.72 11.01
CA ILE A 13 3.53 5.06 11.25
C ILE A 13 3.67 4.00 12.35
N ARG A 14 4.69 3.14 12.27
CA ARG A 14 4.95 2.11 13.28
C ARG A 14 5.21 2.71 14.66
N ARG A 15 6.04 3.76 14.74
CA ARG A 15 6.35 4.44 16.00
C ARG A 15 5.11 5.05 16.64
N ALA A 16 4.27 5.71 15.84
CA ALA A 16 3.01 6.26 16.33
C ALA A 16 2.04 5.16 16.78
N ASN A 17 1.96 4.05 16.04
CA ASN A 17 1.12 2.91 16.43
C ASN A 17 1.53 2.32 17.79
N ASN A 18 2.83 2.22 18.06
CA ASN A 18 3.34 1.66 19.32
C ASN A 18 2.98 2.49 20.58
N ILE A 19 2.60 3.75 20.42
CA ILE A 19 2.23 4.63 21.53
C ILE A 19 0.72 4.86 21.63
N ILE A 20 -0.06 4.41 20.65
CA ILE A 20 -1.53 4.53 20.64
C ILE A 20 -2.13 3.30 21.36
N PRO A 21 -2.88 3.49 22.47
CA PRO A 21 -3.52 2.42 23.22
C PRO A 21 -4.87 1.99 22.62
N ASP A 22 -5.48 2.79 21.75
CA ASP A 22 -6.75 2.47 21.09
C ASP A 22 -6.56 1.28 20.13
N PRO A 23 -7.15 0.10 20.42
CA PRO A 23 -6.92 -1.11 19.63
C PRO A 23 -7.49 -1.01 18.22
N ILE A 24 -8.59 -0.26 18.03
CA ILE A 24 -9.23 -0.10 16.71
C ILE A 24 -8.33 0.72 15.81
N VAL A 25 -7.81 1.84 16.33
CA VAL A 25 -6.88 2.67 15.56
C VAL A 25 -5.56 1.93 15.36
N SER A 26 -5.10 1.17 16.35
CA SER A 26 -3.87 0.39 16.22
C SER A 26 -3.93 -0.66 15.11
N GLU A 27 -5.07 -1.35 14.96
CA GLU A 27 -5.32 -2.29 13.87
C GLU A 27 -5.29 -1.58 12.50
N LYS A 28 -5.93 -0.42 12.39
CA LYS A 28 -5.92 0.40 11.16
C LYS A 28 -4.51 0.81 10.78
N LEU A 29 -3.67 1.19 11.74
CA LEU A 29 -2.28 1.58 11.50
C LEU A 29 -1.38 0.39 11.15
N ALA A 30 -1.61 -0.78 11.75
CA ALA A 30 -0.92 -2.01 11.38
C ALA A 30 -1.23 -2.39 9.92
N TYR A 31 -2.49 -2.31 9.50
CA TYR A 31 -2.88 -2.53 8.11
C TYR A 31 -2.27 -1.48 7.17
N LEU A 32 -2.30 -0.20 7.56
CA LEU A 32 -1.68 0.89 6.81
C LEU A 32 -0.17 0.63 6.57
N GLU A 33 0.55 0.23 7.63
CA GLU A 33 1.96 -0.12 7.57
C GLU A 33 2.21 -1.29 6.61
N GLN A 34 1.39 -2.33 6.71
CA GLN A 34 1.49 -3.54 5.89
C GLN A 34 1.28 -3.22 4.41
N VAL A 35 0.19 -2.53 4.06
CA VAL A 35 -0.14 -2.16 2.68
C VAL A 35 0.95 -1.25 2.11
N SER A 36 1.38 -0.25 2.87
CA SER A 36 2.47 0.65 2.46
C SER A 36 3.75 -0.13 2.18
N THR A 37 4.16 -1.02 3.08
CA THR A 37 5.35 -1.88 2.92
C THR A 37 5.27 -2.72 1.64
N ASN A 38 4.10 -3.28 1.34
CA ASN A 38 3.89 -4.07 0.13
C ASN A 38 3.98 -3.23 -1.16
N ILE A 39 3.44 -2.01 -1.17
CA ILE A 39 3.59 -1.06 -2.28
C ILE A 39 5.08 -0.79 -2.54
N PHE A 40 5.86 -0.49 -1.49
CA PHE A 40 7.29 -0.22 -1.61
C PHE A 40 8.09 -1.43 -2.08
N ARG A 41 7.78 -2.63 -1.58
CA ARG A 41 8.43 -3.87 -2.02
C ARG A 41 8.23 -4.05 -3.53
N ARG A 42 7.00 -3.84 -4.02
CA ARG A 42 6.69 -4.01 -5.44
C ARG A 42 7.46 -3.04 -6.33
N VAL A 43 7.51 -1.76 -5.95
CA VAL A 43 8.25 -0.76 -6.73
C VAL A 43 9.76 -0.94 -6.62
N SER A 44 10.27 -1.43 -5.48
CA SER A 44 11.68 -1.84 -5.35
C SER A 44 12.05 -2.97 -6.31
N THR A 45 11.15 -3.94 -6.51
CA THR A 45 11.38 -5.04 -7.46
C THR A 45 11.20 -4.64 -8.92
N ASN A 46 10.51 -3.53 -9.20
CA ASN A 46 10.34 -3.00 -10.56
C ASN A 46 10.38 -1.46 -10.57
N PRO A 47 11.59 -0.86 -10.61
CA PRO A 47 11.76 0.59 -10.55
C PRO A 47 11.09 1.38 -11.69
N ALA A 48 10.79 0.74 -12.83
CA ALA A 48 10.06 1.37 -13.94
C ALA A 48 8.64 1.84 -13.53
N ARG A 49 8.13 1.34 -12.41
CA ARG A 49 6.82 1.68 -11.84
C ARG A 49 6.84 2.86 -10.87
N LEU A 50 8.01 3.43 -10.58
CA LEU A 50 8.13 4.64 -9.76
C LEU A 50 7.19 5.79 -10.18
N PRO A 51 6.95 6.06 -11.48
CA PRO A 51 6.00 7.08 -11.89
C PRO A 51 4.56 6.79 -11.42
N GLU A 52 4.16 5.51 -11.32
CA GLU A 52 2.81 5.10 -10.91
C GLU A 52 2.54 5.45 -9.44
N ILE A 53 3.57 5.39 -8.59
CA ILE A 53 3.44 5.69 -7.16
C ILE A 53 3.90 7.11 -6.78
N ARG A 54 4.26 7.97 -7.74
CA ARG A 54 4.86 9.29 -7.45
C ARG A 54 3.97 10.17 -6.58
N ARG A 55 2.64 10.17 -6.81
CA ARG A 55 1.69 10.95 -6.00
C ARG A 55 1.46 10.31 -4.61
N TYR A 56 1.49 8.99 -4.55
CA TYR A 56 1.51 8.26 -3.28
C TYR A 56 2.70 8.70 -2.42
N MET A 57 3.90 8.69 -3.01
CA MET A 57 5.16 9.07 -2.35
C MET A 57 5.20 10.53 -1.89
N ASN A 58 4.85 11.46 -2.78
CA ASN A 58 5.13 12.88 -2.55
C ASN A 58 3.98 13.63 -1.87
N TYR A 59 2.82 13.00 -1.71
CA TYR A 59 1.63 13.68 -1.22
C TYR A 59 0.81 12.81 -0.26
N TYR A 60 0.36 11.64 -0.69
CA TYR A 60 -0.59 10.87 0.12
C TYR A 60 0.05 10.25 1.37
N LEU A 61 1.21 9.59 1.23
CA LEU A 61 1.89 8.96 2.36
C LEU A 61 2.39 9.99 3.39
N PRO A 62 3.08 11.09 3.02
CA PRO A 62 3.46 12.13 3.98
C PRO A 62 2.26 12.77 4.67
N THR A 63 1.15 13.00 3.96
CA THR A 63 -0.07 13.56 4.56
C THR A 63 -0.70 12.57 5.54
N THR A 64 -0.68 11.28 5.22
CA THR A 64 -1.18 10.23 6.12
C THR A 64 -0.36 10.19 7.40
N VAL A 65 0.97 10.25 7.31
CA VAL A 65 1.85 10.30 8.50
C VAL A 65 1.49 11.47 9.40
N LYS A 66 1.28 12.67 8.86
CA LYS A 66 0.85 13.84 9.64
C LYS A 66 -0.48 13.62 10.38
N LEU A 67 -1.44 12.92 9.76
CA LEU A 67 -2.70 12.59 10.42
C LEU A 67 -2.49 11.61 11.58
N VAL A 68 -1.66 10.59 11.36
CA VAL A 68 -1.32 9.60 12.40
C VAL A 68 -0.60 10.26 13.58
N GLU A 69 0.35 11.15 13.31
CA GLU A 69 1.03 11.92 14.35
C GLU A 69 0.06 12.83 15.11
N ALA A 70 -0.82 13.54 14.41
CA ALA A 70 -1.85 14.37 15.04
C ALA A 70 -2.81 13.55 15.93
N TYR A 71 -3.16 12.33 15.53
CA TYR A 71 -3.95 11.43 16.37
C TYR A 71 -3.17 11.04 17.64
N ALA A 72 -1.90 10.63 17.49
CA ALA A 72 -1.08 10.21 18.62
C ALA A 72 -0.85 11.35 19.62
N GLU A 73 -0.60 12.56 19.12
CA GLU A 73 -0.52 13.77 19.95
C GLU A 73 -1.85 14.01 20.68
N ALA A 74 -2.98 14.01 19.96
CA ALA A 74 -4.30 14.21 20.55
C ALA A 74 -4.63 13.17 21.63
N ASP A 75 -4.18 11.93 21.47
CA ASP A 75 -4.39 10.85 22.45
C ASP A 75 -3.49 10.99 23.70
N ALA A 76 -2.27 11.50 23.54
CA ALA A 76 -1.32 11.69 24.64
C ALA A 76 -1.70 12.86 25.58
N HIS A 77 -2.45 13.85 25.11
CA HIS A 77 -2.84 15.01 25.92
C HIS A 77 -3.92 14.64 26.96
N SER A 78 -3.62 14.85 28.24
CA SER A 78 -4.50 14.47 29.36
C SER A 78 -5.74 15.36 29.53
N VAL A 79 -5.81 16.49 28.82
CA VAL A 79 -6.93 17.44 28.89
C VAL A 79 -7.97 17.04 27.86
N ARG A 80 -8.92 16.20 28.27
CA ARG A 80 -10.09 15.84 27.44
C ARG A 80 -10.99 17.05 27.26
N GLY A 81 -11.08 17.55 26.03
CA GLY A 81 -12.12 18.48 25.60
C GLY A 81 -12.83 17.91 24.37
N GLU A 82 -14.13 18.19 24.19
CA GLU A 82 -14.96 17.63 23.10
C GLU A 82 -14.32 17.80 21.70
N ASN A 83 -13.54 18.87 21.48
CA ASN A 83 -12.84 19.11 20.22
C ASN A 83 -11.73 18.08 19.93
N ILE A 84 -11.06 17.54 20.96
CA ILE A 84 -9.98 16.55 20.78
C ILE A 84 -10.56 15.20 20.39
N ASP A 85 -11.62 14.75 21.07
CA ASP A 85 -12.28 13.48 20.76
C ASP A 85 -12.89 13.50 19.35
N ALA A 86 -13.52 14.62 18.96
CA ALA A 86 -14.03 14.80 17.60
C ALA A 86 -12.91 14.74 16.54
N THR A 87 -11.78 15.39 16.80
CA THR A 87 -10.61 15.35 15.90
C THR A 87 -10.05 13.94 15.75
N LYS A 88 -9.90 13.22 16.86
CA LYS A 88 -9.44 11.82 16.85
C LYS A 88 -10.38 10.93 16.04
N GLN A 89 -11.69 11.10 16.21
CA GLN A 89 -12.68 10.35 15.45
C GLN A 89 -12.57 10.63 13.94
N GLN A 90 -12.50 11.90 13.54
CA GLN A 90 -12.34 12.28 12.13
C GLN A 90 -11.06 11.70 11.49
N ILE A 91 -9.96 11.68 12.24
CA ILE A 91 -8.73 11.04 11.77
C ILE A 91 -8.92 9.53 11.64
N SER A 92 -9.53 8.87 12.63
CA SER A 92 -9.80 7.42 12.58
C SER A 92 -10.67 7.03 11.37
N GLU A 93 -11.70 7.81 11.06
CA GLU A 93 -12.55 7.62 9.87
C GLU A 93 -11.76 7.86 8.57
N SER A 94 -10.88 8.87 8.56
CA SER A 94 -10.01 9.13 7.40
C SER A 94 -9.03 7.98 7.15
N LEU A 95 -8.54 7.31 8.19
CA LEU A 95 -7.66 6.15 8.06
C LEU A 95 -8.34 4.99 7.33
N ASP A 96 -9.66 4.79 7.50
CA ASP A 96 -10.38 3.75 6.76
C ASP A 96 -10.39 4.04 5.24
N LEU A 97 -10.68 5.28 4.88
CA LEU A 97 -10.66 5.72 3.48
C LEU A 97 -9.26 5.59 2.87
N ILE A 98 -8.24 6.00 3.62
CA ILE A 98 -6.84 5.92 3.19
C ILE A 98 -6.41 4.46 2.99
N ASN A 99 -6.73 3.59 3.95
CA ASN A 99 -6.44 2.16 3.88
C ASN A 99 -7.08 1.51 2.65
N GLY A 100 -8.37 1.81 2.39
CA GLY A 100 -9.04 1.33 1.18
C GLY A 100 -8.40 1.84 -0.11
N ALA A 101 -8.00 3.12 -0.15
CA ALA A 101 -7.34 3.70 -1.32
C ALA A 101 -5.96 3.09 -1.57
N PHE A 102 -5.17 2.84 -0.51
CA PHE A 102 -3.84 2.25 -0.62
C PHE A 102 -3.92 0.77 -0.99
N ALA A 103 -4.89 0.03 -0.45
CA ALA A 103 -5.15 -1.36 -0.85
C ALA A 103 -5.47 -1.44 -2.35
N LYS A 104 -6.36 -0.57 -2.83
CA LYS A 104 -6.68 -0.49 -4.26
C LYS A 104 -5.48 -0.14 -5.12
N LEU A 105 -4.61 0.77 -4.67
CA LEU A 105 -3.36 1.07 -5.36
C LEU A 105 -2.46 -0.18 -5.43
N LEU A 106 -2.33 -0.93 -4.34
CA LEU A 106 -1.57 -2.18 -4.31
C LEU A 106 -2.14 -3.23 -5.27
N ASP A 107 -3.47 -3.38 -5.32
CA ASP A 107 -4.13 -4.31 -6.25
C ASP A 107 -3.89 -3.91 -7.71
N GLN A 108 -3.98 -2.62 -8.04
CA GLN A 108 -3.62 -2.11 -9.36
C GLN A 108 -2.17 -2.40 -9.70
N LEU A 109 -1.28 -2.39 -8.69
CA LEU A 109 0.09 -2.77 -8.91
C LEU A 109 0.16 -4.24 -9.37
N TYR A 110 -0.45 -5.17 -8.63
CA TYR A 110 -0.46 -6.60 -8.96
C TYR A 110 -1.15 -6.96 -10.27
N ALA A 111 -2.29 -6.33 -10.58
CA ALA A 111 -3.03 -6.61 -11.80
C ALA A 111 -2.17 -6.37 -13.05
N ARG A 112 -1.37 -5.29 -13.05
CA ARG A 112 -0.48 -4.97 -14.17
C ARG A 112 0.62 -6.01 -14.35
N ASP A 113 1.15 -6.55 -13.26
CA ASP A 113 2.17 -7.60 -13.33
C ASP A 113 1.61 -8.91 -13.88
N SER A 114 0.37 -9.23 -13.52
CA SER A 114 -0.34 -10.41 -14.04
C SER A 114 -0.57 -10.30 -15.55
N MET A 115 -0.86 -9.10 -16.06
CA MET A 115 -0.97 -8.85 -17.51
C MET A 115 0.37 -9.08 -18.24
N THR A 116 1.49 -8.63 -17.66
CA THR A 116 2.82 -8.86 -18.24
C THR A 116 3.15 -10.36 -18.27
N ILE A 117 2.96 -11.07 -17.16
CA ILE A 117 3.23 -12.51 -17.07
C ILE A 117 2.34 -13.30 -18.05
N GLY A 118 1.05 -12.96 -18.15
CA GLY A 118 0.15 -13.62 -19.11
C GLY A 118 0.57 -13.41 -20.57
N SER A 119 1.11 -12.24 -20.89
CA SER A 119 1.63 -11.94 -22.23
C SER A 119 2.91 -12.72 -22.52
N GLU A 120 3.81 -12.84 -21.53
CA GLU A 120 5.05 -13.63 -21.64
C GLU A 120 4.77 -15.13 -21.79
N ILE A 121 3.79 -15.67 -21.02
CA ILE A 121 3.34 -17.06 -21.15
C ILE A 121 2.77 -17.30 -22.54
N THR A 122 1.88 -16.44 -23.02
CA THR A 122 1.31 -16.56 -24.37
C THR A 122 2.39 -16.53 -25.44
N ALA A 123 3.38 -15.64 -25.31
CA ALA A 123 4.49 -15.56 -26.25
C ALA A 123 5.36 -16.84 -26.22
N MET A 124 5.66 -17.37 -25.03
CA MET A 124 6.34 -18.65 -24.87
C MET A 124 5.54 -19.81 -25.48
N GLU A 125 4.23 -19.89 -25.23
CA GLU A 125 3.35 -20.91 -25.82
C GLU A 125 3.36 -20.85 -27.35
N GLN A 126 3.33 -19.65 -27.93
CA GLN A 126 3.43 -19.48 -29.38
C GLN A 126 4.80 -19.89 -29.93
N MET A 127 5.90 -19.55 -29.24
CA MET A 127 7.24 -19.99 -29.63
C MET A 127 7.37 -21.51 -29.58
N LEU A 128 6.90 -22.14 -28.50
CA LEU A 128 6.93 -23.59 -28.33
C LEU A 128 6.08 -24.32 -29.40
N ARG A 129 4.91 -23.77 -29.75
CA ARG A 129 4.10 -24.26 -30.87
C ARG A 129 4.83 -24.12 -32.21
N GLY A 130 5.46 -22.97 -32.45
CA GLY A 130 6.22 -22.72 -33.68
C GLY A 130 7.45 -23.62 -33.85
N ASP A 131 8.10 -23.97 -32.73
CA ASP A 131 9.23 -24.91 -32.70
C ASP A 131 8.78 -26.39 -32.75
N GLY A 132 7.47 -26.66 -32.80
CA GLY A 132 6.91 -28.02 -32.77
C GLY A 132 7.09 -28.75 -31.43
N LEU A 133 7.44 -28.00 -30.37
CA LEU A 133 7.69 -28.50 -29.02
C LEU A 133 6.45 -28.45 -28.11
N ALA A 134 5.41 -27.74 -28.55
CA ALA A 134 4.07 -27.82 -27.98
C ALA A 134 3.10 -28.29 -29.08
N GLY A 135 2.52 -29.47 -28.91
CA GLY A 135 1.56 -30.05 -29.85
C GLY A 135 0.18 -29.44 -29.69
N ASP A 136 -0.51 -29.23 -30.81
CA ASP A 136 -1.95 -28.96 -30.86
C ASP A 136 -2.73 -30.25 -30.53
N ASP A 137 -2.57 -30.78 -29.32
CA ASP A 137 -3.39 -31.88 -28.82
C ASP A 137 -4.25 -31.37 -27.65
N ILE A 138 -5.20 -30.50 -27.99
CA ILE A 138 -6.50 -30.51 -27.33
C ILE A 138 -7.52 -30.79 -28.43
N HIS A 139 -7.59 -32.06 -28.84
CA HIS A 139 -8.84 -32.61 -29.38
C HIS A 139 -9.69 -32.98 -28.17
N ASP A 140 -10.75 -32.21 -27.93
CA ASP A 140 -11.90 -32.66 -27.14
C ASP A 140 -12.65 -33.70 -27.99
N ASP A 141 -12.62 -34.97 -27.56
CA ASP A 141 -13.60 -36.00 -27.90
C ASP A 141 -14.59 -36.16 -26.73
#